data_AF-A0A8X6LYG4-F1
#
_entry.id   AF-A0A8X6LYG4-F1
#
_cell.length_a   1.000
_cell.length_b   1.000
_cell.length_c   1.000
_cell.angle_alpha   90.00
_cell.angle_beta   90.00
_cell.angle_gamma   90.00
#
_symmetry.space_group_name_H-M   'P 1'
#
loop_
_entity.id
_entity.type
_entity.pdbx_description
1 polymer ?
#
loop_
_entity_poly.entity_id
_entity_poly.type
_entity_poly.pdbx_seq_one_letter_code
_entity_poly.pdbx_strand_id
1 'polypeptide(L)'
;MSKKPSKELELNLLKPTELNEEQKSVAWMLIDEYEELFSCTSGDLGRTKLAQHRIETGNHSPIKQNPRRLPIAKTTEVKDLLRDMQERDVIEPSSSPWASPSC
;
A
#
# COMPACT_ATOMS: atom_id res chain seq x y z
N MET A 1 -16.22 -10.17 6.83
CA MET A 1 -17.45 -9.36 6.90
C MET A 1 -17.07 -7.91 7.21
N SER A 2 -17.06 -7.05 6.20
CA SER A 2 -17.23 -5.58 6.30
C SER A 2 -17.36 -5.06 4.86
N LYS A 3 -18.57 -5.08 4.28
CA LYS A 3 -19.49 -3.94 4.11
C LYS A 3 -18.93 -2.71 3.35
N LYS A 4 -19.08 -2.81 2.03
CA LYS A 4 -19.50 -1.81 1.01
C LYS A 4 -18.61 -0.57 0.77
N PRO A 5 -17.57 -0.68 -0.08
CA PRO A 5 -16.84 0.45 -0.68
C PRO A 5 -17.66 1.23 -1.74
N SER A 6 -18.77 0.69 -2.20
CA SER A 6 -19.52 1.16 -3.36
C SER A 6 -19.89 2.66 -3.28
N LYS A 7 -20.39 3.15 -2.14
CA LYS A 7 -20.78 4.57 -2.01
C LYS A 7 -19.60 5.56 -2.04
N GLU A 8 -18.43 5.12 -1.63
CA GLU A 8 -17.22 5.97 -1.60
C GLU A 8 -16.63 6.10 -3.00
N LEU A 9 -16.62 5.01 -3.77
CA LEU A 9 -16.25 5.02 -5.19
C LEU A 9 -17.21 5.89 -6.00
N GLU A 10 -18.52 5.79 -5.75
CA GLU A 10 -19.54 6.63 -6.38
C GLU A 10 -19.29 8.13 -6.09
N LEU A 11 -18.97 8.44 -4.82
CA LEU A 11 -18.68 9.79 -4.35
C LEU A 11 -17.44 10.40 -5.02
N ASN A 12 -16.37 9.62 -5.14
CA ASN A 12 -15.07 10.09 -5.56
C ASN A 12 -14.89 10.09 -7.08
N LEU A 13 -15.46 9.10 -7.79
CA LEU A 13 -15.24 8.92 -9.22
C LEU A 13 -16.33 9.57 -10.09
N LEU A 14 -17.59 9.61 -9.62
CA LEU A 14 -18.71 10.07 -10.45
C LEU A 14 -19.19 11.48 -10.12
N LYS A 15 -19.09 11.94 -8.87
CA LYS A 15 -19.53 13.31 -8.51
C LYS A 15 -18.73 14.46 -9.12
N PRO A 16 -17.40 14.38 -9.34
CA PRO A 16 -16.66 15.49 -9.94
C PRO A 16 -16.78 15.54 -11.48
N THR A 17 -17.65 14.72 -12.08
CA THR A 17 -17.74 14.59 -13.54
C THR A 17 -18.93 15.34 -14.13
N GLU A 18 -18.75 15.92 -15.32
CA GLU A 18 -19.82 16.52 -16.12
C GLU A 18 -20.57 15.45 -16.95
N LEU A 19 -20.96 14.36 -16.30
CA LEU A 19 -21.77 13.31 -16.93
C LEU A 19 -23.26 13.58 -16.73
N ASN A 20 -24.06 13.25 -17.74
CA ASN A 20 -25.51 13.20 -17.57
C ASN A 20 -25.95 11.96 -16.76
N GLU A 21 -27.21 11.90 -16.35
CA GLU A 21 -27.69 10.83 -15.46
C GLU A 21 -27.62 9.42 -16.09
N GLU A 22 -27.84 9.31 -17.40
CA GLU A 22 -27.70 8.04 -18.12
C GLU A 22 -26.25 7.56 -18.14
N GLN A 23 -25.31 8.47 -18.41
CA GLN A 23 -23.88 8.20 -18.40
C GLN A 23 -23.37 7.83 -17.01
N LYS A 24 -23.84 8.52 -15.96
CA LYS A 24 -23.53 8.16 -14.57
C LYS A 24 -24.02 6.77 -14.23
N SER A 25 -25.23 6.40 -14.68
CA SER A 25 -25.77 5.07 -14.47
C SER A 25 -24.92 3.99 -15.15
N VAL A 26 -24.51 4.21 -16.40
CA VAL A 26 -23.63 3.27 -17.12
C VAL A 26 -22.26 3.17 -16.47
N ALA A 27 -21.66 4.30 -16.09
CA ALA A 27 -20.37 4.32 -15.42
C ALA A 27 -20.43 3.64 -14.04
N TRP A 28 -21.53 3.84 -13.30
CA TRP A 28 -21.74 3.17 -12.02
C TRP A 28 -21.83 1.65 -12.16
N MET A 29 -22.56 1.15 -13.16
CA MET A 29 -22.62 -0.31 -13.42
C MET A 29 -21.23 -0.90 -13.66
N LEU A 30 -20.36 -0.20 -14.40
CA LEU A 30 -19.00 -0.65 -14.64
C LEU A 30 -18.14 -0.62 -13.36
N ILE A 31 -18.26 0.43 -12.56
CA ILE A 31 -17.52 0.54 -11.29
C ILE A 31 -17.96 -0.53 -10.29
N ASP A 32 -19.26 -0.82 -10.22
CA ASP A 32 -19.82 -1.88 -9.36
C ASP A 32 -19.38 -3.27 -9.84
N GLU A 33 -19.38 -3.52 -11.16
CA GLU A 33 -18.91 -4.78 -11.75
C GLU A 33 -17.43 -5.05 -11.45
N TYR A 34 -16.59 -4.01 -11.46
CA TYR A 34 -15.15 -4.10 -11.25
C TYR A 34 -14.70 -3.48 -9.91
N GLU A 35 -15.56 -3.48 -8.88
CA GLU A 35 -15.30 -2.84 -7.58
C GLU A 35 -13.96 -3.29 -6.97
N GLU A 36 -13.62 -4.58 -7.14
CA GLU A 36 -12.39 -5.21 -6.64
C GLU A 36 -11.09 -4.70 -7.29
N LEU A 37 -11.16 -4.05 -8.46
CA LEU A 37 -9.99 -3.48 -9.12
C LEU A 37 -9.56 -2.14 -8.50
N PHE A 38 -10.44 -1.51 -7.72
CA PHE A 38 -10.17 -0.22 -7.10
C PHE A 38 -9.65 -0.39 -5.67
N SER A 39 -8.50 0.21 -5.39
CA SER A 39 -7.97 0.33 -4.04
C SER A 39 -8.74 1.44 -3.31
N CYS A 40 -9.59 1.08 -2.33
CA CYS A 40 -10.34 2.04 -1.53
C CYS A 40 -9.56 2.45 -0.26
N THR A 41 -8.77 1.51 0.26
CA THR A 41 -7.91 1.70 1.42
C THR A 41 -6.46 1.47 1.03
N SER A 42 -5.53 1.99 1.84
CA SER A 42 -4.11 1.71 1.68
C SER A 42 -3.77 0.22 1.80
N GLY A 43 -4.62 -0.57 2.48
CA GLY A 43 -4.46 -2.01 2.69
C GLY A 43 -4.95 -2.89 1.54
N ASP A 44 -5.69 -2.33 0.57
CA ASP A 44 -6.28 -3.10 -0.54
C ASP A 44 -5.26 -3.44 -1.64
N LEU A 45 -4.02 -2.91 -1.52
CA LEU A 45 -2.92 -3.23 -2.42
C LEU A 45 -2.51 -4.70 -2.26
N GLY A 46 -2.83 -5.51 -3.28
CA GLY A 46 -2.48 -6.92 -3.33
C GLY A 46 -1.01 -7.19 -3.72
N ARG A 47 -0.59 -8.45 -3.56
CA ARG A 47 0.73 -8.97 -3.95
C ARG A 47 0.56 -10.07 -5.00
N THR A 48 1.40 -10.05 -6.04
CA THR A 48 1.48 -11.14 -7.02
C THR A 48 2.67 -12.06 -6.75
N LYS A 49 2.50 -13.36 -7.04
CA LYS A 49 3.58 -14.36 -7.00
C LYS A 49 4.13 -14.67 -8.40
N LEU A 50 3.63 -14.03 -9.45
CA LEU A 50 3.97 -14.32 -10.84
C LEU A 50 5.42 -13.95 -11.20
N ALA A 51 5.96 -12.91 -10.55
CA ALA A 51 7.33 -12.47 -10.77
C ALA A 51 7.98 -12.11 -9.44
N GLN A 52 9.26 -12.42 -9.31
CA GLN A 52 10.12 -11.98 -8.21
C GLN A 52 11.29 -11.22 -8.81
N HIS A 53 11.54 -10.01 -8.31
CA HIS A 53 12.67 -9.21 -8.76
C HIS A 53 13.92 -9.58 -7.98
N ARG A 54 14.98 -9.99 -8.70
CA ARG A 54 16.31 -10.19 -8.12
C ARG A 54 17.15 -8.94 -8.36
N ILE A 55 17.67 -8.38 -7.29
CA ILE A 55 18.61 -7.25 -7.36
C ILE A 55 20.02 -7.82 -7.58
N GLU A 56 20.66 -7.45 -8.69
CA GLU A 56 22.02 -7.88 -9.04
C GLU A 56 23.06 -6.99 -8.34
N THR A 57 23.63 -7.47 -7.24
CA THR A 57 24.68 -6.73 -6.49
C THR A 57 26.11 -7.00 -6.98
N GLY A 58 26.28 -7.89 -7.97
CA GLY A 58 27.60 -8.30 -8.48
C GLY A 58 28.50 -8.83 -7.36
N ASN A 59 29.77 -8.42 -7.37
CA ASN A 59 30.79 -8.82 -6.38
C ASN A 59 30.89 -7.85 -5.19
N HIS A 60 29.89 -6.98 -4.99
CA HIS A 60 29.95 -6.00 -3.92
C HIS A 60 29.68 -6.65 -2.55
N SER A 61 30.57 -6.40 -1.58
CA SER A 61 30.42 -6.88 -0.20
C SER A 61 29.25 -6.19 0.54
N PRO A 62 28.60 -6.84 1.52
CA PRO A 62 27.54 -6.21 2.30
C PRO A 62 27.98 -4.93 3.02
N ILE A 63 27.11 -3.91 2.97
CA ILE A 63 27.28 -2.66 3.72
C ILE A 63 26.32 -2.67 4.90
N LYS A 64 26.86 -2.52 6.13
CA LYS A 64 26.08 -2.40 7.36
C LYS A 64 26.32 -1.03 8.00
N GLN A 65 25.28 -0.21 8.05
CA GLN A 65 25.30 1.10 8.68
C GLN A 65 24.41 1.09 9.93
N ASN A 66 24.88 1.73 11.00
CA ASN A 66 24.11 1.82 12.24
C ASN A 66 22.91 2.76 12.07
N PRO A 67 21.72 2.40 12.60
CA PRO A 67 20.57 3.31 12.63
C PRO A 67 20.88 4.59 13.41
N ARG A 68 20.16 5.66 13.10
CA ARG A 68 20.26 6.92 13.85
C ARG A 68 19.30 6.88 15.03
N ARG A 69 19.36 7.92 15.87
CA ARG A 69 18.43 8.05 16.99
C ARG A 69 17.16 8.73 16.50
N LEU A 70 16.04 8.03 16.65
CA LEU A 70 14.72 8.61 16.44
C LEU A 70 14.40 9.65 17.53
N PRO A 71 13.88 10.84 17.16
CA PRO A 71 13.32 11.77 18.11
C PRO A 71 12.18 11.11 18.91
N ILE A 72 12.16 11.33 20.23
CA ILE A 72 11.19 10.69 21.14
C ILE A 72 9.74 10.95 20.70
N ALA A 73 9.45 12.16 20.21
CA ALA A 73 8.14 12.56 19.73
C ALA A 73 7.62 11.69 18.56
N LYS A 74 8.50 11.05 17.79
CA LYS A 74 8.15 10.22 16.63
C LYS A 74 8.16 8.72 16.92
N THR A 75 8.65 8.30 18.08
CA THR A 75 8.83 6.87 18.40
C THR A 75 7.51 6.10 18.34
N THR A 76 6.42 6.67 18.83
CA THR A 76 5.10 6.00 18.82
C THR A 76 4.58 5.85 17.39
N GLU A 77 4.60 6.93 16.62
CA GLU A 77 4.16 6.94 15.22
C GLU A 77 4.93 5.93 14.36
N VAL A 78 6.26 5.88 14.48
CA VAL A 78 7.10 4.92 13.75
C VAL A 78 6.76 3.48 14.15
N LYS A 79 6.51 3.21 15.44
CA LYS A 79 6.11 1.87 15.90
C LYS A 79 4.76 1.44 15.32
N ASP A 80 3.79 2.35 15.27
CA ASP A 80 2.48 2.05 14.72
C ASP A 80 2.55 1.79 13.20
N LEU A 81 3.36 2.56 12.47
CA LEU A 81 3.62 2.32 11.04
C LEU A 81 4.31 0.97 10.79
N LEU A 82 5.32 0.62 11.58
CA LEU A 82 5.99 -0.69 11.45
C LEU A 82 5.03 -1.85 11.73
N ARG A 83 4.13 -1.70 12.72
CA ARG A 83 3.09 -2.69 13.00
C ARG A 83 2.13 -2.84 11.81
N ASP A 84 1.61 -1.74 11.28
CA ASP A 84 0.72 -1.75 10.09
C ASP A 84 1.38 -2.44 8.90
N MET A 85 2.64 -2.10 8.59
CA MET A 85 3.38 -2.71 7.48
C MET A 85 3.62 -4.22 7.68
N GLN A 86 3.83 -4.67 8.92
CA GLN A 86 3.97 -6.09 9.24
C GLN A 86 2.63 -6.83 9.12
N GLU A 87 1.53 -6.25 9.63
CA GLU A 87 0.19 -6.83 9.52
C GLU A 87 -0.25 -6.97 8.06
N ARG A 88 0.22 -6.07 7.20
CA ARG A 88 -0.04 -6.05 5.75
C ARG A 88 0.93 -6.91 4.92
N ASP A 89 1.85 -7.65 5.53
CA ASP A 89 2.85 -8.48 4.83
C ASP A 89 3.74 -7.69 3.84
N VAL A 90 3.96 -6.39 4.10
CA VAL A 90 4.84 -5.52 3.30
C VAL A 90 6.30 -5.64 3.75
N ILE A 91 6.52 -5.87 5.05
CA ILE A 91 7.84 -6.08 5.65
C ILE A 91 7.84 -7.30 6.56
N GLU A 92 9.01 -7.91 6.73
CA GLU A 92 9.23 -9.03 7.65
C GLU A 92 10.53 -8.84 8.45
N PRO A 93 10.63 -9.40 9.67
CA PRO A 93 11.88 -9.46 10.40
C PRO A 93 12.94 -10.25 9.61
N SER A 94 14.16 -9.72 9.54
CA SER A 94 15.28 -10.38 8.85
C SER A 94 16.59 -10.24 9.62
N SER A 95 17.50 -11.20 9.40
CA SER A 95 18.88 -11.15 9.90
C SER A 95 19.83 -11.00 8.72
N SER A 96 20.00 -9.76 8.25
CA SER A 96 20.77 -9.44 7.04
C SER A 96 22.16 -8.85 7.36
N PRO A 97 23.20 -9.19 6.58
CA PRO A 97 24.49 -8.48 6.64
C PRO A 97 24.40 -7.08 6.02
N TRP A 98 23.32 -6.76 5.31
CA TRP A 98 23.03 -5.44 4.76
C TRP A 98 22.15 -4.64 5.72
N ALA A 99 22.53 -3.40 6.02
CA ALA A 99 21.67 -2.46 6.74
C ALA A 99 21.92 -1.04 6.26
N SER A 100 20.85 -0.35 5.88
CA SER A 100 20.84 1.09 5.59
C SER A 100 20.18 1.82 6.76
N PRO A 101 20.63 3.02 7.16
CA PRO A 101 20.12 3.70 8.33
C PRO A 101 18.72 4.23 8.06
N SER A 102 17.70 3.46 8.44
CA SER A 102 16.31 3.91 8.50
C SER A 102 16.03 4.55 9.86
N CYS A 103 16.34 5.84 9.94
CA CYS A 103 16.14 6.73 11.09
C CYS A 103 16.84 6.34 12.39
#